data_AF-A0A9X2J1B7-F1
#
_entry.id   AF-A0A9X2J1B7-F1
#
_cell.length_a   1.000
_cell.length_b   1.000
_cell.length_c   1.000
_cell.angle_alpha   90.00
_cell.angle_beta   90.00
_cell.angle_gamma   90.00
#
_symmetry.space_group_name_H-M   'P 1'
#
loop_
_entity.id
_entity.type
_entity.pdbx_description
1 polymer ?
#
loop_
_entity_poly.entity_id
_entity_poly.type
_entity_poly.pdbx_seq_one_letter_code
_entity_poly.pdbx_strand_id
1 'polypeptide(L)'
;MFRGYLALAGAELTNTSRLVAHARPGVPQSMEEALAQCRCAGVRDYVRYDDSWPGLAAFLGDDPYVLDNAPWYDPDIPQSSEFLGIWVVKVDGFGQAPVERTVSDAICAGGVTGPHRDKARALTIEAVLVGCTHAGVTYGAEWLACRLRDAAGLSGTTLEYLAAHPEDSAADPASLRRTLSRVVLTREIRITQMFGTRRSEHRQGAVAAVDWEMGALDPYTYGPATNQTITWASSVVEQIEWAHPPNCEAPESCSEIPLLASATCIPATVDITPVQPPVCAGCVPLCQVQTRVAALPAAAGVICRDQVVSYTVTAGAEPVSVNFWVRPCGSTALCDRTGFLSLAGLPAGATVVADSVSGRAYGLVSGQQVRQVGIVHTPSGAPWTSTVLDAGGCWELVAQHEPGIDFTVQVSVRGRQA
;
A
#
# COMPACT_ATOMS: atom_id res chain seq x y z
N MET A 1 -16.60 3.50 -9.53
CA MET A 1 -15.26 3.58 -10.12
C MET A 1 -15.37 4.30 -11.45
N PHE A 2 -14.49 5.27 -11.72
CA PHE A 2 -14.31 5.88 -13.03
C PHE A 2 -13.55 4.92 -13.94
N ARG A 3 -14.18 4.52 -15.04
CA ARG A 3 -13.61 3.55 -15.99
C ARG A 3 -12.49 4.15 -16.85
N GLY A 4 -12.40 5.48 -16.92
CA GLY A 4 -11.48 6.15 -17.83
C GLY A 4 -10.01 6.08 -17.44
N TYR A 5 -9.67 5.52 -16.28
CA TYR A 5 -8.29 5.33 -15.85
C TYR A 5 -8.10 4.11 -14.95
N LEU A 6 -7.16 3.23 -15.32
CA LEU A 6 -6.58 2.19 -14.46
C LEU A 6 -5.07 2.14 -14.65
N ALA A 7 -4.34 1.97 -13.55
CA ALA A 7 -2.91 1.70 -13.57
C ALA A 7 -2.57 0.45 -12.75
N LEU A 8 -1.75 -0.42 -13.32
CA LEU A 8 -1.28 -1.66 -12.71
C LEU A 8 0.22 -1.52 -12.42
N ALA A 9 0.65 -1.84 -11.20
CA ALA A 9 2.05 -1.73 -10.78
C ALA A 9 2.65 -0.31 -11.01
N GLY A 10 1.81 0.73 -10.97
CA GLY A 10 2.21 2.12 -11.25
C GLY A 10 2.31 2.47 -12.73
N ALA A 11 2.07 1.55 -13.66
CA ALA A 11 2.01 1.80 -15.09
C ALA A 11 0.57 1.91 -15.58
N GLU A 12 0.32 2.83 -16.52
CA GLU A 12 -0.98 2.98 -17.18
C GLU A 12 -1.39 1.65 -17.86
N LEU A 13 -2.57 1.16 -17.51
CA LEU A 13 -3.20 -0.01 -18.16
C LEU A 13 -4.27 0.44 -19.16
N THR A 14 -5.07 1.44 -18.79
CA THR A 14 -6.11 2.02 -19.65
C THR A 14 -6.30 3.49 -19.33
N ASN A 15 -6.50 4.29 -20.38
CA ASN A 15 -6.68 5.74 -20.31
C ASN A 15 -7.59 6.19 -21.45
N THR A 16 -8.87 6.42 -21.13
CA THR A 16 -9.86 6.78 -22.16
C THR A 16 -9.56 8.16 -22.74
N SER A 17 -9.02 9.10 -21.95
CA SER A 17 -8.62 10.42 -22.46
C SER A 17 -7.52 10.34 -23.51
N ARG A 18 -6.55 9.44 -23.35
CA ARG A 18 -5.52 9.15 -24.36
C ARG A 18 -6.13 8.55 -25.63
N LEU A 19 -6.99 7.55 -25.48
CA LEU A 19 -7.68 6.94 -26.61
C LEU A 19 -8.53 7.96 -27.40
N VAL A 20 -9.27 8.83 -26.71
CA VAL A 20 -10.08 9.88 -27.33
C VAL A 20 -9.18 10.89 -28.06
N ALA A 21 -8.05 11.29 -27.47
CA ALA A 21 -7.08 12.17 -28.13
C ALA A 21 -6.53 11.56 -29.43
N HIS A 22 -6.24 10.25 -29.44
CA HIS A 22 -5.75 9.56 -30.63
C HIS A 22 -6.84 9.29 -31.67
N ALA A 23 -8.08 9.03 -31.23
CA ALA A 23 -9.22 8.80 -32.12
C ALA A 23 -9.77 10.09 -32.73
N ARG A 24 -9.67 11.22 -32.02
CA ARG A 24 -10.09 12.57 -32.47
C ARG A 24 -8.90 13.55 -32.45
N PRO A 25 -7.86 13.31 -33.26
CA PRO A 25 -6.70 14.18 -33.27
C PRO A 25 -7.09 15.55 -33.83
N GLY A 26 -6.41 16.60 -33.35
CA GLY A 26 -6.62 17.98 -33.78
C GLY A 26 -6.25 18.23 -35.25
N VAL A 27 -6.30 19.50 -35.67
CA VAL A 27 -5.86 19.87 -37.03
C VAL A 27 -4.39 19.52 -37.18
N PRO A 28 -4.00 18.67 -38.16
CA PRO A 28 -2.61 18.27 -38.32
C PRO A 28 -1.74 19.49 -38.62
N GLN A 29 -0.58 19.56 -37.97
CA GLN A 29 0.37 20.65 -38.17
C GLN A 29 1.43 20.33 -39.23
N SER A 30 1.50 19.07 -39.70
CA SER A 30 2.40 18.64 -40.77
C SER A 30 1.73 17.65 -41.73
N MET A 31 2.32 17.45 -42.92
CA MET A 31 1.85 16.45 -43.89
C MET A 31 2.02 15.01 -43.36
N GLU A 32 3.09 14.75 -42.61
CA GLU A 32 3.32 13.46 -41.97
C GLU A 32 2.23 13.13 -40.95
N GLU A 33 1.90 14.11 -40.10
CA GLU A 33 0.80 14.01 -39.15
C GLU A 33 -0.54 13.84 -39.87
N ALA A 34 -0.79 14.60 -40.94
CA ALA A 34 -2.00 14.45 -41.75
C ALA A 34 -2.13 13.03 -42.34
N LEU A 35 -1.04 12.46 -42.86
CA LEU A 35 -1.03 11.09 -43.38
C LEU A 35 -1.25 10.04 -42.28
N ALA A 36 -0.64 10.22 -41.09
CA ALA A 36 -0.87 9.36 -39.93
C ALA A 36 -2.34 9.41 -39.49
N GLN A 37 -2.92 10.61 -39.39
CA GLN A 37 -4.33 10.81 -39.07
C GLN A 37 -5.26 10.17 -40.14
N CYS A 38 -4.89 10.22 -41.43
CA CYS A 38 -5.65 9.58 -42.51
C CYS A 38 -5.66 8.05 -42.42
N ARG A 39 -4.62 7.40 -41.88
CA ARG A 39 -4.60 5.94 -41.65
C ARG A 39 -5.71 5.49 -40.71
N CYS A 40 -6.12 6.35 -39.78
CA CYS A 40 -7.10 6.08 -38.73
C CYS A 40 -8.45 6.79 -38.92
N ALA A 41 -8.69 7.41 -40.08
CA ALA A 41 -9.85 8.29 -40.32
C ALA A 41 -11.25 7.63 -40.11
N GLY A 42 -11.35 6.30 -40.07
CA GLY A 42 -12.62 5.59 -39.84
C GLY A 42 -13.04 5.49 -38.37
N VAL A 43 -12.15 5.78 -37.41
CA VAL A 43 -12.41 5.59 -35.97
C VAL A 43 -13.15 6.79 -35.34
N ARG A 44 -13.16 7.94 -36.01
CA ARG A 44 -13.66 9.23 -35.50
C ARG A 44 -15.15 9.22 -35.08
N ASP A 45 -15.98 8.35 -35.68
CA ASP A 45 -17.43 8.27 -35.45
C ASP A 45 -17.86 7.14 -34.47
N TYR A 46 -16.92 6.36 -33.94
CA TYR A 46 -17.23 5.20 -33.07
C TYR A 46 -17.48 5.60 -31.61
N VAL A 47 -16.78 6.62 -31.12
CA VAL A 47 -16.96 7.12 -29.75
C VAL A 47 -18.19 8.02 -29.74
N ARG A 48 -19.38 7.43 -29.55
CA ARG A 48 -20.64 8.18 -29.40
C ARG A 48 -20.85 8.71 -27.99
N TYR A 49 -20.33 8.01 -27.01
CA TYR A 49 -20.36 8.39 -25.62
C TYR A 49 -18.92 8.55 -25.14
N ASP A 50 -18.60 9.73 -24.66
CA ASP A 50 -17.27 10.13 -24.23
C ASP A 50 -17.27 10.22 -22.70
N ASP A 51 -16.73 9.19 -22.04
CA ASP A 51 -16.48 9.20 -20.59
C ASP A 51 -15.01 9.47 -20.28
N SER A 52 -14.28 10.14 -21.17
CA SER A 52 -12.96 10.67 -20.86
C SER A 52 -13.05 11.90 -19.96
N TRP A 53 -11.98 12.14 -19.22
CA TRP A 53 -11.81 13.36 -18.44
C TRP A 53 -10.69 14.19 -19.05
N PRO A 54 -10.96 15.39 -19.62
CA PRO A 54 -9.94 16.22 -20.25
C PRO A 54 -8.80 16.63 -19.29
N GLY A 55 -9.10 16.76 -17.99
CA GLY A 55 -8.12 17.09 -16.95
C GLY A 55 -7.19 15.95 -16.56
N LEU A 56 -7.38 14.74 -17.09
CA LEU A 56 -6.63 13.55 -16.66
C LEU A 56 -5.12 13.67 -16.91
N ALA A 57 -4.69 14.20 -18.06
CA ALA A 57 -3.26 14.37 -18.36
C ALA A 57 -2.58 15.28 -17.33
N ALA A 58 -3.15 16.48 -17.11
CA ALA A 58 -2.65 17.43 -16.12
C ALA A 58 -2.67 16.85 -14.69
N PHE A 59 -3.69 16.06 -14.35
CA PHE A 59 -3.81 15.42 -13.04
C PHE A 59 -2.72 14.36 -12.79
N LEU A 60 -2.39 13.57 -13.81
CA LEU A 60 -1.31 12.57 -13.73
C LEU A 60 0.08 13.20 -13.86
N GLY A 61 0.16 14.46 -14.29
CA GLY A 61 1.41 15.15 -14.60
C GLY A 61 1.99 14.77 -15.96
N ASP A 62 1.14 14.26 -16.86
CA ASP A 62 1.53 13.83 -18.20
C ASP A 62 1.54 15.00 -19.18
N ASP A 63 2.41 14.88 -20.20
CA ASP A 63 2.34 15.72 -21.40
C ASP A 63 1.02 15.50 -22.16
N PRO A 64 0.62 16.43 -23.05
CA PRO A 64 -0.53 16.24 -23.92
C PRO A 64 -0.47 14.89 -24.64
N TYR A 65 -1.58 14.15 -24.64
CA TYR A 65 -1.63 12.81 -25.21
C TYR A 65 -1.46 12.84 -26.72
N VAL A 66 -0.33 12.34 -27.18
CA VAL A 66 0.00 12.11 -28.60
C VAL A 66 0.45 10.66 -28.75
N LEU A 67 0.38 10.11 -29.96
CA LEU A 67 0.67 8.69 -30.16
C LEU A 67 2.11 8.32 -29.73
N ASP A 68 3.05 9.22 -29.98
CA ASP A 68 4.48 9.01 -29.69
C ASP A 68 4.81 8.92 -28.19
N ASN A 69 3.91 9.41 -27.32
CA ASN A 69 4.07 9.31 -25.86
C ASN A 69 3.16 8.22 -25.24
N ALA A 70 2.51 7.39 -26.07
CA ALA A 70 1.70 6.29 -25.57
C ALA A 70 2.60 5.16 -25.01
N PRO A 71 2.21 4.49 -23.91
CA PRO A 71 3.04 3.48 -23.23
C PRO A 71 3.20 2.16 -24.01
N TRP A 72 2.53 2.03 -25.14
CA TRP A 72 2.62 0.91 -26.09
C TRP A 72 3.33 1.27 -27.39
N TYR A 73 3.60 2.55 -27.66
CA TYR A 73 4.20 2.97 -28.91
C TYR A 73 5.68 2.60 -28.95
N ASP A 74 6.09 1.93 -30.03
CA ASP A 74 7.47 1.59 -30.32
C ASP A 74 7.73 1.88 -31.81
N PRO A 75 8.61 2.83 -32.17
CA PRO A 75 8.86 3.20 -33.56
C PRO A 75 9.44 2.05 -34.39
N ASP A 76 10.07 1.05 -33.77
CA ASP A 76 10.62 -0.13 -34.44
C ASP A 76 9.55 -1.19 -34.75
N ILE A 77 8.34 -1.04 -34.18
CA ILE A 77 7.20 -1.95 -34.38
C ILE A 77 6.06 -1.17 -35.07
N PRO A 78 5.93 -1.23 -36.41
CA PRO A 78 4.94 -0.44 -37.14
C PRO A 78 3.49 -0.61 -36.65
N GLN A 79 3.14 -1.81 -36.18
CA GLN A 79 1.81 -2.13 -35.66
C GLN A 79 1.46 -1.32 -34.40
N SER A 80 2.44 -0.90 -33.61
CA SER A 80 2.19 -0.09 -32.40
C SER A 80 1.59 1.27 -32.75
N SER A 81 1.99 1.84 -33.90
CA SER A 81 1.45 3.11 -34.42
C SER A 81 0.00 2.98 -34.90
N GLU A 82 -0.49 1.75 -35.06
CA GLU A 82 -1.86 1.45 -35.50
C GLU A 82 -2.79 1.14 -34.32
N PHE A 83 -2.26 1.03 -33.09
CA PHE A 83 -3.05 0.84 -31.88
C PHE A 83 -3.37 2.17 -31.21
N LEU A 84 -4.66 2.44 -30.98
CA LEU A 84 -5.12 3.73 -30.44
C LEU A 84 -5.37 3.70 -28.94
N GLY A 85 -5.58 2.52 -28.35
CA GLY A 85 -5.72 2.36 -26.91
C GLY A 85 -6.87 1.43 -26.50
N ILE A 86 -7.19 1.51 -25.21
CA ILE A 86 -8.10 0.60 -24.51
C ILE A 86 -9.24 1.43 -23.91
N TRP A 87 -10.48 0.97 -24.12
CA TRP A 87 -11.68 1.56 -23.54
C TRP A 87 -12.33 0.57 -22.58
N VAL A 88 -12.30 0.81 -21.28
CA VAL A 88 -13.00 -0.06 -20.32
C VAL A 88 -14.49 0.21 -20.35
N VAL A 89 -15.29 -0.80 -20.68
CA VAL A 89 -16.76 -0.69 -20.80
C VAL A 89 -17.46 -1.10 -19.52
N LYS A 90 -16.93 -2.10 -18.80
CA LYS A 90 -17.54 -2.61 -17.57
C LYS A 90 -16.47 -3.10 -16.60
N VAL A 91 -16.73 -2.86 -15.32
CA VAL A 91 -15.90 -3.30 -14.21
C VAL A 91 -16.80 -3.83 -13.10
N ASP A 92 -16.48 -5.01 -12.60
CA ASP A 92 -17.14 -5.64 -11.46
C ASP A 92 -16.10 -5.93 -10.36
N GLY A 93 -16.53 -5.95 -9.09
CA GLY A 93 -15.68 -6.28 -7.94
C GLY A 93 -15.00 -5.11 -7.21
N PHE A 94 -15.13 -3.88 -7.71
CA PHE A 94 -14.58 -2.65 -7.12
C PHE A 94 -15.48 -1.99 -6.04
N GLY A 95 -16.57 -2.64 -5.66
CA GLY A 95 -17.54 -2.16 -4.66
C GLY A 95 -17.13 -2.46 -3.22
N GLN A 96 -18.07 -2.93 -2.41
CA GLN A 96 -17.82 -3.35 -1.01
C GLN A 96 -17.07 -4.68 -0.94
N ALA A 97 -16.32 -4.89 0.14
CA ALA A 97 -15.54 -6.08 0.43
C ALA A 97 -16.49 -7.25 0.60
N PRO A 98 -16.24 -8.39 -0.08
CA PRO A 98 -17.12 -9.53 0.04
C PRO A 98 -16.98 -10.15 1.43
N VAL A 99 -18.09 -10.27 2.14
CA VAL A 99 -18.17 -10.83 3.49
C VAL A 99 -18.76 -12.23 3.45
N GLU A 100 -18.23 -13.13 4.26
CA GLU A 100 -18.86 -14.40 4.59
C GLU A 100 -19.01 -14.59 6.09
N ARG A 101 -20.17 -15.09 6.50
CA ARG A 101 -20.43 -15.53 7.87
C ARG A 101 -21.37 -16.72 7.84
N THR A 102 -20.93 -17.84 8.39
CA THR A 102 -21.81 -19.02 8.57
C THR A 102 -22.86 -18.68 9.62
N VAL A 103 -24.12 -18.98 9.35
CA VAL A 103 -25.22 -18.86 10.33
C VAL A 103 -25.82 -20.25 10.51
N SER A 104 -25.80 -20.74 11.75
CA SER A 104 -26.41 -22.01 12.12
C SER A 104 -27.69 -21.73 12.89
N ASP A 105 -28.76 -22.46 12.57
CA ASP A 105 -30.02 -22.34 13.30
C ASP A 105 -29.84 -22.82 14.75
N ALA A 106 -30.39 -22.06 15.69
CA ALA A 106 -30.44 -22.51 17.07
C ALA A 106 -31.53 -23.59 17.22
N ILE A 107 -31.40 -24.45 18.24
CA ILE A 107 -32.45 -25.42 18.61
C ILE A 107 -33.74 -24.68 19.07
N CYS A 108 -33.59 -23.44 19.55
CA CYS A 108 -34.69 -22.53 19.89
C CYS A 108 -34.85 -21.44 18.80
N ALA A 109 -35.71 -20.45 19.04
CA ALA A 109 -35.84 -19.32 18.11
C ALA A 109 -34.51 -18.55 17.93
N GLY A 110 -34.12 -18.30 16.68
CA GLY A 110 -32.94 -17.53 16.31
C GLY A 110 -31.83 -18.37 15.66
N GLY A 111 -30.64 -17.78 15.53
CA GLY A 111 -29.46 -18.43 14.96
C GLY A 111 -28.18 -18.00 15.65
N VAL A 112 -27.19 -18.88 15.67
CA VAL A 112 -25.84 -18.60 16.15
C VAL A 112 -24.95 -18.31 14.94
N THR A 113 -24.20 -17.22 15.01
CA THR A 113 -23.33 -16.81 13.92
C THR A 113 -21.89 -17.27 14.16
N GLY A 114 -21.27 -17.82 13.14
CA GLY A 114 -19.85 -18.17 13.11
C GLY A 114 -18.96 -16.93 12.98
N PRO A 115 -17.63 -17.14 12.85
CA PRO A 115 -16.68 -16.06 12.67
C PRO A 115 -16.92 -15.31 11.36
N HIS A 116 -16.80 -13.99 11.42
CA HIS A 116 -16.84 -13.11 10.25
C HIS A 116 -15.52 -13.22 9.46
N ARG A 117 -15.61 -13.24 8.12
CA ARG A 117 -14.46 -13.28 7.23
C ARG A 117 -14.65 -12.33 6.06
N ASP A 118 -13.67 -11.47 5.84
CA ASP A 118 -13.54 -10.71 4.61
C ASP A 118 -12.80 -11.57 3.58
N LYS A 119 -13.44 -11.81 2.43
CA LYS A 119 -12.92 -12.64 1.34
C LYS A 119 -12.13 -11.79 0.35
N ALA A 120 -11.18 -12.41 -0.34
CA ALA A 120 -10.54 -11.81 -1.51
C ALA A 120 -11.59 -11.38 -2.55
N ARG A 121 -11.30 -10.30 -3.30
CA ARG A 121 -12.19 -9.81 -4.37
C ARG A 121 -11.89 -10.52 -5.67
N ALA A 122 -12.93 -10.88 -6.41
CA ALA A 122 -12.83 -11.16 -7.83
C ALA A 122 -13.13 -9.87 -8.60
N LEU A 123 -12.23 -9.48 -9.50
CA LEU A 123 -12.35 -8.31 -10.36
C LEU A 123 -12.55 -8.82 -11.79
N THR A 124 -13.62 -8.40 -12.43
CA THR A 124 -13.85 -8.69 -13.85
C THR A 124 -13.83 -7.37 -14.61
N ILE A 125 -13.01 -7.31 -15.66
CA ILE A 125 -12.88 -6.13 -16.49
C ILE A 125 -13.23 -6.51 -17.92
N GLU A 126 -14.17 -5.77 -18.50
CA GLU A 126 -14.52 -5.84 -19.91
C GLU A 126 -14.07 -4.54 -20.58
N ALA A 127 -13.39 -4.66 -21.71
CA ALA A 127 -12.86 -3.52 -22.44
C ALA A 127 -12.99 -3.71 -23.97
N VAL A 128 -12.77 -2.62 -24.69
CA VAL A 128 -12.70 -2.59 -26.14
C VAL A 128 -11.31 -2.09 -26.52
N LEU A 129 -10.58 -2.90 -27.28
CA LEU A 129 -9.33 -2.52 -27.93
C LEU A 129 -9.65 -1.83 -29.24
N VAL A 130 -9.05 -0.67 -29.48
CA VAL A 130 -9.29 0.13 -30.69
C VAL A 130 -7.99 0.31 -31.45
N GLY A 131 -8.00 -0.05 -32.73
CA GLY A 131 -6.90 0.19 -33.64
C GLY A 131 -7.38 0.65 -35.01
N CYS A 132 -6.43 1.05 -35.85
CA CYS A 132 -6.69 1.47 -37.22
C CYS A 132 -6.74 0.25 -38.16
N THR A 133 -6.12 -0.85 -37.75
CA THR A 133 -6.08 -2.12 -38.48
C THR A 133 -6.24 -3.30 -37.51
N HIS A 134 -6.41 -4.50 -38.07
CA HIS A 134 -6.33 -5.73 -37.29
C HIS A 134 -4.95 -5.91 -36.63
N ALA A 135 -3.86 -5.58 -37.34
CA ALA A 135 -2.51 -5.72 -36.80
C ALA A 135 -2.29 -4.84 -35.56
N GLY A 136 -2.78 -3.60 -35.58
CA GLY A 136 -2.75 -2.72 -34.41
C GLY A 136 -3.53 -3.26 -33.21
N VAL A 137 -4.73 -3.82 -33.44
CA VAL A 137 -5.50 -4.43 -32.34
C VAL A 137 -4.86 -5.71 -31.81
N THR A 138 -4.31 -6.56 -32.68
CA THR A 138 -3.56 -7.75 -32.24
C THR A 138 -2.36 -7.34 -31.39
N TYR A 139 -1.58 -6.36 -31.84
CA TYR A 139 -0.47 -5.80 -31.06
C TYR A 139 -0.94 -5.26 -29.71
N GLY A 140 -2.03 -4.48 -29.69
CA GLY A 140 -2.61 -3.95 -28.45
C GLY A 140 -3.04 -5.05 -27.47
N ALA A 141 -3.58 -6.15 -27.97
CA ALA A 141 -3.96 -7.31 -27.14
C ALA A 141 -2.72 -8.01 -26.56
N GLU A 142 -1.65 -8.17 -27.34
CA GLU A 142 -0.38 -8.73 -26.89
C GLU A 142 0.33 -7.83 -25.87
N TRP A 143 0.36 -6.51 -26.12
CA TRP A 143 0.88 -5.52 -25.19
C TRP A 143 0.12 -5.56 -23.86
N LEU A 144 -1.22 -5.59 -23.90
CA LEU A 144 -2.06 -5.67 -22.72
C LEU A 144 -1.82 -6.99 -21.97
N ALA A 145 -1.75 -8.12 -22.68
CA ALA A 145 -1.41 -9.40 -22.08
C ALA A 145 -0.04 -9.37 -21.37
N CYS A 146 0.95 -8.69 -21.97
CA CYS A 146 2.27 -8.51 -21.37
C CYS A 146 2.19 -7.66 -20.09
N ARG A 147 1.49 -6.52 -20.11
CA ARG A 147 1.29 -5.65 -18.93
C ARG A 147 0.57 -6.37 -17.80
N LEU A 148 -0.45 -7.17 -18.11
CA LEU A 148 -1.18 -7.95 -17.11
C LEU A 148 -0.30 -8.97 -16.38
N ARG A 149 0.84 -9.39 -16.97
CA ARG A 149 1.79 -10.29 -16.29
C ARG A 149 2.55 -9.63 -15.14
N ASP A 150 2.53 -8.31 -15.01
CA ASP A 150 3.06 -7.63 -13.82
C ASP A 150 2.32 -8.06 -12.54
N ALA A 151 1.10 -8.62 -12.68
CA ALA A 151 0.30 -9.21 -11.62
C ALA A 151 0.43 -10.76 -11.52
N ALA A 152 1.40 -11.39 -12.16
CA ALA A 152 1.57 -12.85 -12.11
C ALA A 152 2.27 -13.35 -10.83
N GLY A 153 2.95 -12.45 -10.08
CA GLY A 153 3.68 -12.81 -8.87
C GLY A 153 2.77 -13.17 -7.69
N LEU A 154 3.20 -14.12 -6.84
CA LEU A 154 2.44 -14.59 -5.68
C LEU A 154 2.16 -13.50 -4.63
N SER A 155 2.99 -12.47 -4.55
CA SER A 155 2.76 -11.31 -3.68
C SER A 155 1.63 -10.41 -4.18
N GLY A 156 1.25 -10.52 -5.45
CA GLY A 156 0.44 -9.56 -6.17
C GLY A 156 1.15 -8.23 -6.38
N THR A 157 0.44 -7.30 -7.01
CA THR A 157 0.87 -5.91 -7.28
C THR A 157 -0.23 -4.93 -6.86
N THR A 158 -0.06 -3.64 -7.14
CA THR A 158 -1.07 -2.61 -6.89
C THR A 158 -1.91 -2.33 -8.13
N LEU A 159 -3.20 -2.07 -7.94
CA LEU A 159 -4.09 -1.56 -8.98
C LEU A 159 -4.66 -0.22 -8.51
N GLU A 160 -4.43 0.83 -9.27
CA GLU A 160 -4.90 2.19 -8.99
C GLU A 160 -6.03 2.59 -9.93
N TYR A 161 -7.02 3.32 -9.40
CA TYR A 161 -8.15 3.86 -10.14
C TYR A 161 -8.73 5.10 -9.44
N LEU A 162 -9.66 5.80 -10.10
CA LEU A 162 -10.44 6.88 -9.48
C LEU A 162 -11.84 6.37 -9.07
N ALA A 163 -12.30 6.70 -7.87
CA ALA A 163 -13.56 6.19 -7.32
C ALA A 163 -14.79 6.63 -8.12
N ALA A 164 -14.76 7.83 -8.70
CA ALA A 164 -15.84 8.43 -9.48
C ALA A 164 -15.26 9.37 -10.55
N HIS A 165 -16.09 9.77 -11.52
CA HIS A 165 -15.71 10.75 -12.53
C HIS A 165 -15.35 12.09 -11.84
N PRO A 166 -14.16 12.66 -12.06
CA PRO A 166 -13.72 13.83 -11.29
C PRO A 166 -14.56 15.09 -11.48
N GLU A 167 -15.20 15.26 -12.64
CA GLU A 167 -16.07 16.43 -12.90
C GLU A 167 -17.54 16.24 -12.52
N ASP A 168 -17.95 15.01 -12.16
CA ASP A 168 -19.33 14.74 -11.74
C ASP A 168 -19.55 15.03 -10.25
N SER A 169 -18.55 15.59 -9.57
CA SER A 169 -18.62 15.94 -8.16
C SER A 169 -17.76 17.16 -7.84
N ALA A 170 -18.04 17.83 -6.72
CA ALA A 170 -17.20 18.90 -6.19
C ALA A 170 -15.96 18.39 -5.41
N ALA A 171 -15.73 17.07 -5.38
CA ALA A 171 -14.60 16.49 -4.67
C ALA A 171 -13.29 16.80 -5.41
N ASP A 172 -12.22 17.07 -4.66
CA ASP A 172 -10.87 17.14 -5.22
C ASP A 172 -10.52 15.81 -5.91
N PRO A 173 -10.13 15.79 -7.20
CA PRO A 173 -9.74 14.57 -7.91
C PRO A 173 -8.68 13.73 -7.16
N ALA A 174 -7.76 14.36 -6.43
CA ALA A 174 -6.76 13.64 -5.64
C ALA A 174 -7.39 12.78 -4.54
N SER A 175 -8.49 13.25 -3.94
CA SER A 175 -9.24 12.52 -2.91
C SER A 175 -10.01 11.31 -3.48
N LEU A 176 -10.21 11.25 -4.79
CA LEU A 176 -10.89 10.15 -5.48
C LEU A 176 -9.97 8.97 -5.79
N ARG A 177 -8.63 9.11 -5.68
CA ARG A 177 -7.70 8.01 -5.93
C ARG A 177 -7.94 6.85 -4.97
N ARG A 178 -7.97 5.64 -5.52
CA ARG A 178 -8.09 4.39 -4.79
C ARG A 178 -7.01 3.43 -5.24
N THR A 179 -6.48 2.66 -4.29
CA THR A 179 -5.51 1.61 -4.55
C THR A 179 -6.01 0.31 -3.97
N LEU A 180 -6.07 -0.74 -4.79
CA LEU A 180 -6.17 -2.13 -4.36
C LEU A 180 -4.76 -2.69 -4.23
N SER A 181 -4.52 -3.44 -3.16
CA SER A 181 -3.24 -4.09 -2.89
C SER A 181 -3.31 -5.60 -3.20
N ARG A 182 -2.14 -6.19 -3.47
CA ARG A 182 -1.98 -7.63 -3.71
C ARG A 182 -2.92 -8.17 -4.79
N VAL A 183 -3.04 -7.42 -5.88
CA VAL A 183 -3.80 -7.79 -7.06
C VAL A 183 -3.00 -8.80 -7.89
N VAL A 184 -3.65 -9.90 -8.26
CA VAL A 184 -3.07 -10.97 -9.07
C VAL A 184 -3.90 -11.20 -10.32
N LEU A 185 -3.26 -11.60 -11.42
CA LEU A 185 -3.98 -12.04 -12.63
C LEU A 185 -4.55 -13.44 -12.39
N THR A 186 -5.86 -13.62 -12.51
CA THR A 186 -6.53 -14.93 -12.29
C THR A 186 -7.02 -15.57 -13.57
N ARG A 187 -7.31 -14.77 -14.61
CA ARG A 187 -7.65 -15.25 -15.95
C ARG A 187 -7.00 -14.34 -16.99
N GLU A 188 -6.39 -14.96 -18.00
CA GLU A 188 -5.81 -14.27 -19.14
C GLU A 188 -6.85 -13.44 -19.90
N ILE A 189 -6.36 -12.46 -20.65
CA ILE A 189 -7.17 -11.72 -21.61
C ILE A 189 -7.73 -12.65 -22.69
N ARG A 190 -9.03 -12.51 -22.96
CA ARG A 190 -9.72 -13.23 -24.05
C ARG A 190 -10.40 -12.24 -24.98
N ILE A 191 -10.27 -12.47 -26.27
CA ILE A 191 -11.03 -11.75 -27.30
C ILE A 191 -12.39 -12.44 -27.43
N THR A 192 -13.46 -11.73 -27.08
CA THR A 192 -14.83 -12.25 -27.15
C THR A 192 -15.47 -11.96 -28.50
N GLN A 193 -15.13 -10.81 -29.10
CA GLN A 193 -15.70 -10.39 -30.37
C GLN A 193 -14.74 -9.47 -31.11
N MET A 194 -14.78 -9.50 -32.44
CA MET A 194 -14.07 -8.54 -33.30
C MET A 194 -15.04 -7.83 -34.25
N PHE A 195 -14.78 -6.56 -34.51
CA PHE A 195 -15.59 -5.68 -35.36
C PHE A 195 -14.71 -4.97 -36.39
N GLY A 196 -15.20 -4.87 -37.62
CA GLY A 196 -14.59 -4.05 -38.67
C GLY A 196 -14.97 -2.58 -38.54
N THR A 197 -14.04 -1.68 -38.90
CA THR A 197 -14.27 -0.22 -38.92
C THR A 197 -14.80 0.29 -40.26
N ARG A 198 -14.85 -0.56 -41.30
CA ARG A 198 -15.32 -0.23 -42.66
C ARG A 198 -16.08 -1.40 -43.27
N ARG A 199 -17.01 -1.11 -44.20
CA ARG A 199 -17.53 -2.08 -45.20
C ARG A 199 -16.50 -2.34 -46.31
N SER A 200 -15.23 -2.53 -45.97
CA SER A 200 -14.21 -2.89 -46.94
C SER A 200 -14.07 -4.40 -47.00
N GLU A 201 -14.21 -4.98 -48.18
CA GLU A 201 -13.94 -6.39 -48.42
C GLU A 201 -12.48 -6.72 -48.09
N HIS A 202 -12.23 -7.97 -47.68
CA HIS A 202 -10.89 -8.51 -47.38
C HIS A 202 -10.12 -7.86 -46.22
N ARG A 203 -10.83 -7.32 -45.21
CA ARG A 203 -10.19 -6.84 -43.95
C ARG A 203 -10.79 -7.51 -42.73
N GLN A 204 -9.93 -7.84 -41.76
CA GLN A 204 -10.34 -8.31 -40.44
C GLN A 204 -10.72 -7.14 -39.53
N GLY A 205 -11.28 -7.44 -38.36
CA GLY A 205 -11.72 -6.44 -37.40
C GLY A 205 -10.56 -5.57 -36.90
N ALA A 206 -10.81 -4.26 -36.79
CA ALA A 206 -9.87 -3.28 -36.22
C ALA A 206 -10.35 -2.78 -34.84
N VAL A 207 -11.33 -3.46 -34.27
CA VAL A 207 -11.83 -3.26 -32.90
C VAL A 207 -12.08 -4.64 -32.31
N ALA A 208 -11.68 -4.88 -31.06
CA ALA A 208 -11.93 -6.14 -30.37
C ALA A 208 -12.54 -5.89 -28.99
N ALA A 209 -13.62 -6.58 -28.67
CA ALA A 209 -14.10 -6.70 -27.29
C ALA A 209 -13.25 -7.76 -26.58
N VAL A 210 -12.79 -7.43 -25.38
CA VAL A 210 -11.94 -8.27 -24.55
C VAL A 210 -12.41 -8.31 -23.11
N ASP A 211 -12.13 -9.41 -22.43
CA ASP A 211 -12.32 -9.53 -20.99
C ASP A 211 -11.15 -10.24 -20.32
N TRP A 212 -10.91 -9.92 -19.05
CA TRP A 212 -9.96 -10.63 -18.19
C TRP A 212 -10.41 -10.57 -16.73
N GLU A 213 -9.80 -11.41 -15.89
CA GLU A 213 -10.09 -11.41 -14.45
C GLU A 213 -8.83 -11.26 -13.62
N MET A 214 -8.99 -10.54 -12.51
CA MET A 214 -7.96 -10.36 -11.50
C MET A 214 -8.54 -10.66 -10.12
N GLY A 215 -7.68 -10.99 -9.16
CA GLY A 215 -8.06 -11.19 -7.77
C GLY A 215 -7.34 -10.19 -6.87
N ALA A 216 -8.05 -9.48 -6.00
CA ALA A 216 -7.39 -8.71 -4.93
C ALA A 216 -7.35 -9.57 -3.65
N LEU A 217 -6.15 -10.03 -3.28
CA LEU A 217 -5.96 -10.88 -2.10
C LEU A 217 -6.15 -10.11 -0.79
N ASP A 218 -5.90 -8.80 -0.84
CA ASP A 218 -6.34 -7.86 0.18
C ASP A 218 -7.67 -7.25 -0.30
N PRO A 219 -8.78 -7.45 0.45
CA PRO A 219 -10.07 -7.00 0.00
C PRO A 219 -10.37 -5.55 0.33
N TYR A 220 -9.46 -4.78 0.91
CA TYR A 220 -9.75 -3.37 1.19
C TYR A 220 -9.25 -2.46 0.07
N THR A 221 -9.97 -1.38 -0.15
CA THR A 221 -9.51 -0.29 -1.03
C THR A 221 -8.94 0.82 -0.16
N TYR A 222 -7.80 1.36 -0.58
CA TYR A 222 -7.07 2.36 0.17
C TYR A 222 -7.17 3.73 -0.51
N GLY A 223 -7.45 4.77 0.27
CA GLY A 223 -7.40 6.15 -0.19
C GLY A 223 -5.98 6.67 -0.43
N PRO A 224 -5.85 7.96 -0.80
CA PRO A 224 -4.56 8.61 -0.90
C PRO A 224 -3.82 8.59 0.44
N ALA A 225 -2.49 8.57 0.37
CA ALA A 225 -1.63 8.56 1.54
C ALA A 225 -1.38 9.98 2.07
N THR A 226 -1.55 10.16 3.38
CA THR A 226 -1.00 11.29 4.11
C THR A 226 0.34 10.87 4.70
N ASN A 227 1.44 11.38 4.15
CA ASN A 227 2.79 11.08 4.63
C ASN A 227 3.29 12.20 5.56
N GLN A 228 3.90 11.82 6.68
CA GLN A 228 4.48 12.77 7.62
C GLN A 228 5.74 12.20 8.28
N THR A 229 6.81 12.98 8.33
CA THR A 229 7.94 12.71 9.24
C THR A 229 7.54 13.13 10.64
N ILE A 230 7.65 12.21 11.60
CA ILE A 230 7.23 12.43 12.99
C ILE A 230 8.19 13.40 13.67
N THR A 231 7.61 14.48 14.21
CA THR A 231 8.28 15.36 15.17
C THR A 231 7.74 15.04 16.55
N TRP A 232 8.62 14.63 17.46
CA TRP A 232 8.24 14.28 18.83
C TRP A 232 7.78 15.52 19.60
N ALA A 233 6.53 15.51 20.05
CA ALA A 233 5.93 16.60 20.82
C ALA A 233 6.41 16.62 22.27
N SER A 234 6.69 15.44 22.83
CA SER A 234 7.26 15.30 24.16
C SER A 234 8.31 14.18 24.19
N SER A 235 9.25 14.32 25.11
CA SER A 235 10.22 13.30 25.44
C SER A 235 10.49 13.33 26.94
N VAL A 236 10.24 12.20 27.61
CA VAL A 236 10.43 12.05 29.06
C VAL A 236 11.39 10.89 29.29
N VAL A 237 12.38 11.10 30.15
CA VAL A 237 13.27 10.04 30.62
C VAL A 237 12.88 9.69 32.04
N GLU A 238 12.48 8.45 32.26
CA GLU A 238 12.11 7.91 33.56
C GLU A 238 13.23 6.99 34.06
N GLN A 239 13.66 7.17 35.31
CA GLN A 239 14.53 6.19 35.97
C GLN A 239 13.70 4.95 36.31
N ILE A 240 14.24 3.76 36.06
CA ILE A 240 13.66 2.53 36.59
C ILE A 240 14.12 2.42 38.04
N GLU A 241 13.25 2.85 38.95
CA GLU A 241 13.41 2.56 40.37
C GLU A 241 13.03 1.10 40.61
N TRP A 242 14.05 0.28 40.87
CA TRP A 242 13.81 -1.06 41.39
C TRP A 242 13.25 -0.92 42.80
N ALA A 243 11.96 -1.18 42.96
CA ALA A 243 11.34 -1.22 44.26
C ALA A 243 11.99 -2.34 45.09
N HIS A 244 12.87 -1.95 46.03
CA HIS A 244 13.27 -2.87 47.09
C HIS A 244 12.04 -3.16 47.97
N PRO A 245 11.89 -4.40 48.48
CA PRO A 245 10.81 -4.76 49.40
C PRO A 245 10.71 -3.75 50.56
N PRO A 246 9.50 -3.45 51.08
CA PRO A 246 9.23 -2.31 51.96
C PRO A 246 9.82 -2.38 53.40
N ASN A 247 10.84 -3.20 53.65
CA ASN A 247 11.48 -3.37 54.96
C ASN A 247 12.98 -3.07 55.00
N CYS A 248 13.54 -2.41 53.98
CA CYS A 248 14.94 -1.98 54.03
C CYS A 248 14.99 -0.45 54.18
N GLU A 249 15.40 0.02 55.36
CA GLU A 249 15.87 1.40 55.52
C GLU A 249 17.02 1.63 54.54
N ALA A 250 17.05 2.81 53.91
CA ALA A 250 18.18 3.21 53.08
C ALA A 250 19.45 3.17 53.95
N PRO A 251 20.52 2.45 53.55
CA PRO A 251 21.74 2.43 54.35
C PRO A 251 22.29 3.85 54.45
N GLU A 252 22.65 4.29 55.67
CA GLU A 252 23.18 5.63 55.95
C GLU A 252 24.49 5.95 55.18
N SER A 253 25.10 4.97 54.52
CA SER A 253 26.19 5.20 53.58
C SER A 253 26.24 4.16 52.47
N CYS A 254 26.64 4.59 51.27
CA CYS A 254 27.05 3.72 50.16
C CYS A 254 28.52 3.26 50.28
N SER A 255 29.11 3.30 51.48
CA SER A 255 30.47 2.75 51.65
C SER A 255 30.45 1.24 51.44
N GLU A 256 31.50 0.70 50.80
CA GLU A 256 31.61 -0.75 50.55
C GLU A 256 31.44 -1.50 51.87
N ILE A 257 30.31 -2.21 52.00
CA ILE A 257 30.06 -3.09 53.14
C ILE A 257 31.08 -4.23 53.01
N PRO A 258 32.03 -4.40 53.95
CA PRO A 258 33.01 -5.46 53.84
C PRO A 258 32.30 -6.81 53.91
N LEU A 259 32.49 -7.62 52.87
CA LEU A 259 32.00 -8.98 52.80
C LEU A 259 32.68 -9.83 53.89
N LEU A 260 31.93 -10.20 54.93
CA LEU A 260 32.34 -11.20 55.90
C LEU A 260 32.16 -12.60 55.29
N ALA A 261 33.23 -13.13 54.70
CA ALA A 261 33.29 -14.50 54.22
C ALA A 261 33.70 -15.47 55.35
N SER A 262 33.19 -16.71 55.31
CA SER A 262 33.65 -17.78 56.20
C SER A 262 35.10 -18.14 55.87
N ALA A 263 35.99 -18.11 56.86
CA ALA A 263 37.40 -18.50 56.69
C ALA A 263 37.61 -19.99 56.36
N THR A 264 36.59 -20.83 56.53
CA THR A 264 36.64 -22.28 56.29
C THR A 264 35.85 -22.72 55.07
N CYS A 265 35.05 -21.85 54.48
CA CYS A 265 34.27 -22.13 53.29
C CYS A 265 34.37 -20.92 52.36
N ILE A 266 35.40 -20.92 51.52
CA ILE A 266 35.58 -19.94 50.45
C ILE A 266 34.48 -20.24 49.41
N PRO A 267 33.45 -19.40 49.25
CA PRO A 267 32.49 -19.58 48.18
C PRO A 267 33.25 -19.47 46.86
N ALA A 268 32.95 -20.33 45.89
CA ALA A 268 33.49 -20.17 44.55
C ALA A 268 33.09 -18.78 44.04
N THR A 269 34.07 -17.93 43.75
CA THR A 269 33.85 -16.69 43.03
C THR A 269 33.35 -17.07 41.66
N VAL A 270 32.05 -16.91 41.43
CA VAL A 270 31.50 -16.91 40.08
C VAL A 270 32.01 -15.63 39.46
N ASP A 271 32.92 -15.75 38.48
CA ASP A 271 33.28 -14.64 37.62
C ASP A 271 32.00 -14.19 36.93
N ILE A 272 31.41 -13.09 37.42
CA ILE A 272 30.43 -12.31 36.67
C ILE A 272 31.19 -11.64 35.54
N THR A 273 31.60 -12.45 34.58
CA THR A 273 31.75 -11.93 33.22
C THR A 273 30.37 -11.40 32.86
N PRO A 274 30.22 -10.15 32.40
CA PRO A 274 28.95 -9.69 31.86
C PRO A 274 28.63 -10.58 30.66
N VAL A 275 27.92 -11.67 30.91
CA VAL A 275 27.29 -12.47 29.89
C VAL A 275 26.31 -11.51 29.27
N GLN A 276 26.63 -11.02 28.07
CA GLN A 276 25.68 -10.36 27.18
C GLN A 276 24.40 -11.21 27.23
N PRO A 277 23.28 -10.69 27.76
CA PRO A 277 22.06 -11.48 27.83
C PRO A 277 21.74 -11.96 26.41
N PRO A 278 21.39 -13.25 26.23
CA PRO A 278 21.13 -13.79 24.92
C PRO A 278 20.04 -12.97 24.25
N VAL A 279 20.35 -12.52 23.03
CA VAL A 279 19.53 -11.63 22.19
C VAL A 279 18.31 -12.38 21.68
N CYS A 280 17.37 -12.69 22.58
CA CYS A 280 16.09 -13.32 22.27
C CYS A 280 15.04 -12.72 23.23
N ALA A 281 14.25 -11.79 22.70
CA ALA A 281 13.02 -11.24 23.30
C ALA A 281 13.17 -10.49 24.66
N GLY A 282 13.27 -9.16 24.56
CA GLY A 282 12.34 -8.29 25.32
C GLY A 282 12.78 -7.71 26.66
N CYS A 283 13.93 -8.07 27.24
CA CYS A 283 14.38 -7.45 28.50
C CYS A 283 15.78 -6.86 28.36
N VAL A 284 15.86 -5.60 27.91
CA VAL A 284 17.06 -4.79 28.13
C VAL A 284 17.01 -4.31 29.59
N PRO A 285 18.03 -4.58 30.43
CA PRO A 285 18.12 -4.00 31.76
C PRO A 285 18.38 -2.51 31.61
N LEU A 286 17.31 -1.74 31.49
CA LEU A 286 17.37 -0.30 31.40
C LEU A 286 17.37 0.27 32.81
N CYS A 287 18.40 1.04 33.18
CA CYS A 287 18.31 1.91 34.36
C CYS A 287 17.35 3.08 34.11
N GLN A 288 17.10 3.39 32.82
CA GLN A 288 16.31 4.51 32.38
C GLN A 288 15.58 4.18 31.08
N VAL A 289 14.36 4.70 30.94
CA VAL A 289 13.58 4.57 29.71
C VAL A 289 13.21 5.93 29.19
N GLN A 290 13.46 6.18 27.91
CA GLN A 290 12.98 7.36 27.22
C GLN A 290 11.67 7.04 26.50
N THR A 291 10.62 7.80 26.83
CA THR A 291 9.33 7.75 26.15
C THR A 291 9.17 9.01 25.32
N ARG A 292 8.93 8.85 24.01
CA ARG A 292 8.61 9.93 23.08
C ARG A 292 7.17 9.80 22.60
N VAL A 293 6.47 10.92 22.47
CA VAL A 293 5.07 10.95 22.01
C VAL A 293 4.91 11.94 20.87
N ALA A 294 4.16 11.56 19.85
CA ALA A 294 3.81 12.44 18.73
C ALA A 294 2.39 12.15 18.25
N ALA A 295 1.69 13.19 17.78
CA ALA A 295 0.40 13.02 17.11
C ALA A 295 0.59 12.36 15.74
N LEU A 296 -0.32 11.46 15.38
CA LEU A 296 -0.39 10.88 14.04
C LEU A 296 -1.25 11.78 13.13
N PRO A 297 -0.89 11.90 11.83
CA PRO A 297 -1.77 12.57 10.87
C PRO A 297 -3.03 11.73 10.65
N ALA A 298 -4.12 12.40 10.26
CA ALA A 298 -5.32 11.75 9.77
C ALA A 298 -5.20 11.43 8.27
N ALA A 299 -5.80 10.33 7.84
CA ALA A 299 -5.99 10.10 6.41
C ALA A 299 -6.96 11.13 5.80
N ALA A 300 -6.68 11.55 4.57
CA ALA A 300 -7.62 12.36 3.80
C ALA A 300 -8.71 11.49 3.16
N GLY A 301 -9.93 12.04 3.04
CA GLY A 301 -11.00 11.43 2.24
C GLY A 301 -11.50 10.06 2.74
N VAL A 302 -11.45 9.81 4.05
CA VAL A 302 -11.95 8.56 4.64
C VAL A 302 -13.48 8.54 4.60
N ILE A 303 -14.05 7.51 3.96
CA ILE A 303 -15.50 7.30 3.87
C ILE A 303 -15.99 6.46 5.06
N CYS A 304 -15.22 5.44 5.43
CA CYS A 304 -15.49 4.56 6.56
C CYS A 304 -14.82 5.07 7.84
N ARG A 305 -14.87 4.27 8.91
CA ARG A 305 -14.18 4.57 10.17
C ARG A 305 -12.74 4.07 10.20
N ASP A 306 -12.27 3.28 9.25
CA ASP A 306 -10.94 2.67 9.36
C ASP A 306 -9.88 3.49 8.61
N GLN A 307 -8.73 3.65 9.25
CA GLN A 307 -7.48 4.03 8.60
C GLN A 307 -6.36 3.06 8.97
N VAL A 308 -5.38 2.92 8.10
CA VAL A 308 -4.18 2.13 8.36
C VAL A 308 -2.96 3.02 8.47
N VAL A 309 -2.02 2.63 9.33
CA VAL A 309 -0.76 3.36 9.57
C VAL A 309 0.41 2.47 9.22
N SER A 310 1.18 2.85 8.20
CA SER A 310 2.45 2.23 7.87
C SER A 310 3.60 3.05 8.46
N TYR A 311 4.61 2.38 9.02
CA TYR A 311 5.76 3.02 9.65
C TYR A 311 7.01 2.76 8.82
N THR A 312 7.80 3.78 8.56
CA THR A 312 9.16 3.67 8.02
C THR A 312 10.12 4.21 9.07
N VAL A 313 10.97 3.35 9.62
CA VAL A 313 11.92 3.70 10.67
C VAL A 313 13.33 3.56 10.14
N THR A 314 14.11 4.63 10.25
CA THR A 314 15.52 4.68 9.85
C THR A 314 16.37 4.88 11.08
N ALA A 315 17.32 3.97 11.32
CA ALA A 315 18.28 4.09 12.41
C ALA A 315 19.32 5.16 12.10
N GLY A 316 19.77 5.87 13.15
CA GLY A 316 20.89 6.82 13.07
C GLY A 316 22.24 6.10 12.99
N ALA A 317 23.25 6.66 13.68
CA ALA A 317 24.61 6.13 13.69
C ALA A 317 24.79 4.85 14.50
N GLU A 318 23.83 4.49 15.35
CA GLU A 318 23.87 3.33 16.22
C GLU A 318 22.69 2.38 15.96
N PRO A 319 22.81 1.08 16.31
CA PRO A 319 21.69 0.16 16.24
C PRO A 319 20.51 0.60 17.11
N VAL A 320 19.30 0.43 16.62
CA VAL A 320 18.07 0.91 17.27
C VAL A 320 17.23 -0.26 17.75
N SER A 321 16.89 -0.26 19.04
CA SER A 321 15.83 -1.09 19.60
C SER A 321 14.77 -0.19 20.23
N VAL A 322 13.52 -0.33 19.79
CA VAL A 322 12.43 0.57 20.17
C VAL A 322 11.09 -0.17 20.13
N ASN A 323 10.24 0.11 21.10
CA ASN A 323 8.86 -0.34 21.13
C ASN A 323 7.94 0.81 20.78
N PHE A 324 7.06 0.59 19.82
CA PHE A 324 6.01 1.49 19.41
C PHE A 324 4.64 0.93 19.76
N TRP A 325 3.74 1.82 20.12
CA TRP A 325 2.30 1.56 20.15
C TRP A 325 1.56 2.85 19.90
N VAL A 326 0.29 2.74 19.57
CA VAL A 326 -0.60 3.90 19.43
C VAL A 326 -1.64 3.90 20.54
N ARG A 327 -2.14 5.09 20.85
CA ARG A 327 -3.23 5.30 21.82
C ARG A 327 -4.05 6.54 21.45
N PRO A 328 -5.29 6.66 21.95
CA PRO A 328 -6.03 7.91 21.85
C PRO A 328 -5.25 9.06 22.48
N CYS A 329 -5.30 10.24 21.86
CA CYS A 329 -4.58 11.41 22.34
C CYS A 329 -4.89 11.71 23.82
N GLY A 330 -3.84 11.89 24.63
CA GLY A 330 -3.96 12.16 26.06
C GLY A 330 -4.31 10.96 26.95
N SER A 331 -4.59 9.78 26.41
CA SER A 331 -4.84 8.59 27.25
C SER A 331 -3.55 8.06 27.88
N THR A 332 -3.63 7.65 29.14
CA THR A 332 -2.55 6.92 29.84
C THR A 332 -2.94 5.47 30.16
N ALA A 333 -4.17 5.06 29.83
CA ALA A 333 -4.67 3.73 30.15
C ALA A 333 -3.94 2.65 29.34
N LEU A 334 -3.55 1.56 30.01
CA LEU A 334 -2.88 0.43 29.35
C LEU A 334 -3.78 -0.26 28.32
N CYS A 335 -5.10 -0.32 28.59
CA CYS A 335 -6.08 -0.96 27.73
C CYS A 335 -6.32 -0.22 26.40
N ASP A 336 -5.94 1.06 26.32
CA ASP A 336 -6.13 1.88 25.12
C ASP A 336 -4.98 1.74 24.12
N ARG A 337 -3.92 0.99 24.49
CA ARG A 337 -2.77 0.76 23.63
C ARG A 337 -3.09 -0.26 22.55
N THR A 338 -2.79 0.08 21.30
CA THR A 338 -2.95 -0.81 20.15
C THR A 338 -1.81 -0.63 19.14
N GLY A 339 -1.84 -1.34 18.01
CA GLY A 339 -0.88 -1.16 16.92
C GLY A 339 0.58 -1.38 17.35
N PHE A 340 0.81 -2.37 18.21
CA PHE A 340 2.14 -2.65 18.77
C PHE A 340 3.14 -3.04 17.68
N LEU A 341 4.29 -2.38 17.68
CA LEU A 341 5.41 -2.65 16.78
C LEU A 341 6.71 -2.56 17.58
N SER A 342 7.48 -3.62 17.60
CA SER A 342 8.80 -3.67 18.24
C SER A 342 9.87 -3.84 17.18
N LEU A 343 10.92 -3.06 17.29
CA LEU A 343 12.16 -3.20 16.54
C LEU A 343 13.25 -3.72 17.49
N ALA A 344 13.86 -4.85 17.14
CA ALA A 344 15.00 -5.40 17.87
C ALA A 344 16.26 -5.30 17.02
N GLY A 345 17.20 -4.44 17.45
CA GLY A 345 18.53 -4.34 16.85
C GLY A 345 18.55 -3.95 15.38
N LEU A 346 17.72 -2.98 14.97
CA LEU A 346 17.79 -2.41 13.62
C LEU A 346 19.20 -1.84 13.40
N PRO A 347 19.99 -2.32 12.42
CA PRO A 347 21.37 -1.86 12.25
C PRO A 347 21.49 -0.36 11.97
N ALA A 348 22.61 0.25 12.35
CA ALA A 348 22.89 1.64 12.07
C ALA A 348 22.72 1.98 10.58
N GLY A 349 22.05 3.10 10.28
CA GLY A 349 21.73 3.55 8.93
C GLY A 349 20.73 2.69 8.15
N ALA A 350 20.26 1.57 8.71
CA ALA A 350 19.28 0.71 8.05
C ALA A 350 17.87 1.28 8.20
N THR A 351 17.03 1.00 7.20
CA THR A 351 15.62 1.37 7.20
C THR A 351 14.76 0.13 7.19
N VAL A 352 13.68 0.15 7.98
CA VAL A 352 12.65 -0.88 7.97
C VAL A 352 11.28 -0.24 7.78
N VAL A 353 10.44 -0.92 6.99
CA VAL A 353 9.06 -0.51 6.72
C VAL A 353 8.13 -1.57 7.30
N ALA A 354 7.24 -1.17 8.20
CA ALA A 354 6.10 -1.96 8.65
C ALA A 354 4.87 -1.45 7.88
N ASP A 355 4.53 -2.12 6.78
CA ASP A 355 3.49 -1.68 5.86
C ASP A 355 2.13 -2.32 6.18
N SER A 356 1.20 -1.51 6.70
CA SER A 356 -0.13 -1.96 7.11
C SER A 356 -1.07 -2.22 5.93
N VAL A 357 -0.73 -1.75 4.72
CA VAL A 357 -1.46 -2.06 3.50
C VAL A 357 -1.15 -3.49 3.07
N SER A 358 0.11 -3.86 2.87
CA SER A 358 0.46 -5.25 2.53
C SER A 358 0.35 -6.23 3.72
N GLY A 359 0.31 -5.71 4.95
CA GLY A 359 0.35 -6.49 6.19
C GLY A 359 1.69 -7.16 6.41
N ARG A 360 2.77 -6.58 5.87
CA ARG A 360 4.13 -7.15 5.93
C ARG A 360 5.14 -6.10 6.31
N ALA A 361 6.19 -6.55 6.99
CA ALA A 361 7.36 -5.74 7.26
C ALA A 361 8.54 -6.17 6.40
N TYR A 362 9.32 -5.23 5.89
CA TYR A 362 10.50 -5.45 5.06
C TYR A 362 11.59 -4.41 5.36
N GLY A 363 12.85 -4.77 5.14
CA GLY A 363 13.97 -3.84 5.22
C GLY A 363 14.19 -3.13 3.88
N LEU A 364 14.85 -1.99 3.91
CA LEU A 364 15.35 -1.30 2.73
C LEU A 364 16.88 -1.23 2.79
N VAL A 365 17.54 -1.79 1.78
CA VAL A 365 19.00 -1.72 1.60
C VAL A 365 19.25 -1.13 0.22
N SER A 366 19.88 0.05 0.17
CA SER A 366 20.14 0.77 -1.09
C SER A 366 18.87 0.97 -1.96
N GLY A 367 17.71 1.20 -1.32
CA GLY A 367 16.42 1.37 -1.99
C GLY A 367 15.74 0.07 -2.42
N GLN A 368 16.38 -1.09 -2.26
CA GLN A 368 15.77 -2.38 -2.56
C GLN A 368 15.11 -2.99 -1.33
N GLN A 369 13.93 -3.59 -1.54
CA GLN A 369 13.23 -4.32 -0.49
C GLN A 369 13.93 -5.64 -0.18
N VAL A 370 14.27 -5.85 1.08
CA VAL A 370 14.86 -7.09 1.57
C VAL A 370 14.00 -7.69 2.67
N ARG A 371 14.03 -9.01 2.79
CA ARG A 371 13.37 -9.71 3.89
C ARG A 371 14.08 -9.37 5.20
N GLN A 372 13.33 -8.85 6.17
CA GLN A 372 13.80 -8.73 7.55
C GLN A 372 13.58 -10.06 8.30
N VAL A 373 14.51 -10.42 9.18
CA VAL A 373 14.41 -11.62 10.03
C VAL A 373 14.71 -11.22 11.46
N GLY A 374 13.72 -11.37 12.35
CA GLY A 374 13.88 -11.10 13.78
C GLY A 374 13.97 -9.62 14.17
N ILE A 375 13.83 -8.68 13.23
CA ILE A 375 13.89 -7.24 13.52
C ILE A 375 12.51 -6.73 13.91
N VAL A 376 11.48 -7.06 13.13
CA VAL A 376 10.11 -6.55 13.36
C VAL A 376 9.23 -7.63 13.98
N HIS A 377 8.68 -7.35 15.16
CA HIS A 377 7.77 -8.22 15.90
C HIS A 377 6.87 -7.38 16.84
N THR A 378 6.07 -8.00 17.69
CA THR A 378 5.36 -7.32 18.80
C THR A 378 6.14 -7.47 20.11
N PRO A 379 5.82 -6.71 21.18
CA PRO A 379 6.50 -6.88 22.47
C PRO A 379 6.43 -8.30 23.06
N SER A 380 5.42 -9.09 22.67
CA SER A 380 5.29 -10.51 23.07
C SER A 380 6.11 -11.48 22.19
N GLY A 381 6.84 -10.98 21.18
CA GLY A 381 7.54 -11.78 20.20
C GLY A 381 6.66 -12.36 19.08
N ALA A 382 5.36 -12.03 19.07
CA ALA A 382 4.46 -12.45 18.01
C ALA A 382 4.78 -11.71 16.69
N PRO A 383 4.40 -12.29 15.54
CA PRO A 383 4.48 -11.58 14.27
C PRO A 383 3.69 -10.26 14.34
N TRP A 384 4.28 -9.20 13.79
CA TRP A 384 3.58 -7.93 13.65
C TRP A 384 2.39 -8.06 12.67
N THR A 385 1.33 -7.31 12.94
CA THR A 385 0.12 -7.21 12.11
C THR A 385 -0.20 -5.76 11.82
N SER A 386 -0.90 -5.49 10.70
CA SER A 386 -1.31 -4.14 10.30
C SER A 386 -1.95 -3.33 11.44
N THR A 387 -1.51 -2.08 11.58
CA THR A 387 -2.11 -1.12 12.52
C THR A 387 -3.33 -0.48 11.87
N VAL A 388 -4.52 -0.86 12.33
CA VAL A 388 -5.82 -0.32 11.92
C VAL A 388 -6.39 0.54 13.06
N LEU A 389 -6.79 1.77 12.76
CA LEU A 389 -7.28 2.76 13.73
C LEU A 389 -8.62 3.35 13.28
N ASP A 390 -9.40 3.87 14.24
CA ASP A 390 -10.58 4.68 13.93
C ASP A 390 -10.15 6.06 13.39
N ALA A 391 -10.40 6.34 12.13
CA ALA A 391 -10.12 7.59 11.45
C ALA A 391 -10.85 8.80 12.07
N GLY A 392 -11.94 8.58 12.82
CA GLY A 392 -12.63 9.64 13.55
C GLY A 392 -11.94 10.02 14.88
N GLY A 393 -10.98 9.22 15.34
CA GLY A 393 -10.25 9.44 16.60
C GLY A 393 -8.98 10.26 16.43
N CYS A 394 -8.59 10.97 17.49
CA CYS A 394 -7.24 11.52 17.63
C CYS A 394 -6.32 10.42 18.15
N TRP A 395 -5.20 10.18 17.46
CA TRP A 395 -4.22 9.16 17.83
C TRP A 395 -2.83 9.73 18.01
N GLU A 396 -2.11 9.22 19.00
CA GLU A 396 -0.69 9.49 19.23
C GLU A 396 0.12 8.20 19.07
N LEU A 397 1.27 8.33 18.41
CA LEU A 397 2.33 7.34 18.41
C LEU A 397 3.20 7.54 19.64
N VAL A 398 3.41 6.46 20.39
CA VAL A 398 4.34 6.41 21.51
C VAL A 398 5.51 5.52 21.14
N ALA A 399 6.73 6.00 21.38
CA ALA A 399 7.96 5.26 21.23
C ALA A 399 8.67 5.14 22.58
N GLN A 400 9.09 3.93 22.93
CA GLN A 400 9.78 3.63 24.18
C GLN A 400 11.09 2.92 23.88
N HIS A 401 12.20 3.48 24.33
CA HIS A 401 13.55 3.01 24.02
C HIS A 401 14.56 3.48 25.07
N GLU A 402 15.83 3.06 24.94
CA GLU A 402 16.93 3.54 25.77
C GLU A 402 17.22 5.03 25.51
N PRO A 403 17.50 5.85 26.54
CA PRO A 403 17.87 7.25 26.34
C PRO A 403 19.06 7.42 25.39
N GLY A 404 18.99 8.45 24.54
CA GLY A 404 20.10 8.81 23.65
C GLY A 404 20.11 8.13 22.28
N ILE A 405 19.25 7.13 22.05
CA ILE A 405 19.11 6.51 20.73
C ILE A 405 18.55 7.52 19.71
N ASP A 406 19.18 7.56 18.53
CA ASP A 406 18.76 8.37 17.38
C ASP A 406 18.11 7.51 16.29
N PHE A 407 16.91 7.94 15.87
CA PHE A 407 16.15 7.32 14.79
C PHE A 407 15.09 8.28 14.26
N THR A 408 14.79 8.16 12.97
CA THR A 408 13.71 8.91 12.31
C THR A 408 12.53 7.98 12.04
N VAL A 409 11.31 8.48 12.27
CA VAL A 409 10.07 7.78 11.93
C VAL A 409 9.31 8.60 10.89
N GLN A 410 8.98 7.98 9.76
CA GLN A 410 8.01 8.47 8.81
C GLN A 410 6.76 7.61 8.89
N VAL A 411 5.59 8.23 8.87
CA VAL A 411 4.30 7.54 8.86
C VAL A 411 3.58 7.79 7.55
N SER A 412 2.89 6.78 7.04
CA SER A 412 1.98 6.87 5.92
C SER A 412 0.61 6.41 6.38
N VAL A 413 -0.36 7.32 6.39
CA VAL A 413 -1.73 7.04 6.86
C VAL A 413 -2.67 7.05 5.67
N ARG A 414 -3.46 5.97 5.52
CA ARG A 414 -4.42 5.81 4.42
C ARG A 414 -5.78 5.42 4.95
N GLY A 415 -6.84 6.01 4.40
CA GLY A 415 -8.21 5.56 4.66
C GLY A 415 -8.41 4.15 4.11
N ARG A 416 -9.00 3.25 4.89
CA ARG A 416 -9.30 1.87 4.51
C ARG A 416 -10.80 1.72 4.34
N GLN A 417 -11.22 1.23 3.18
CA GLN A 417 -12.64 1.06 2.84
C GLN A 417 -12.91 -0.43 2.66
N ALA A 418 -13.89 -0.92 3.44
CA ALA A 418 -14.47 -2.25 3.30
C ALA A 418 -15.47 -2.23 2.16
#